data_AF-A0A9E1JZ09-F1
#
_entry.id   AF-A0A9E1JZ09-F1
#
_cell.length_a   1.000
_cell.length_b   1.000
_cell.length_c   1.000
_cell.angle_alpha   90.00
_cell.angle_beta   90.00
_cell.angle_gamma   90.00
#
_symmetry.space_group_name_H-M   'P 1'
#
loop_
_entity.id
_entity.type
_entity.pdbx_description
1 polymer ?
#
loop_
_entity_poly.entity_id
_entity_poly.type
_entity_poly.pdbx_seq_one_letter_code
_entity_poly.pdbx_strand_id
1 'polypeptide(L)'
;MIDNSGKLMSCGNGGSSGDAQHITSEFVNRFEIERKELPAISLNSDTATITSIANDYGYEYIFSKQVSAIGNKRDILMVFTTSGNSKNILE
;
A
#
# COMPACT_ATOMS: atom_id res chain seq x y z
N MET A 1 -19.19 7.49 -1.76
CA MET A 1 -17.93 7.71 -2.50
C MET A 1 -16.88 8.12 -1.49
N ILE A 2 -15.67 7.58 -1.57
CA ILE A 2 -14.52 8.17 -0.86
C ILE A 2 -14.49 9.62 -1.32
N ASP A 3 -14.50 10.58 -0.39
CA ASP A 3 -14.31 11.96 -0.80
C ASP A 3 -12.95 12.05 -1.51
N ASN A 4 -12.87 12.72 -2.65
CA ASN A 4 -11.65 12.71 -3.49
C ASN A 4 -10.48 13.49 -2.85
N SER A 5 -10.37 13.55 -1.53
CA SER A 5 -9.37 14.35 -0.83
C SER A 5 -8.24 13.56 -0.18
N GLY A 6 -8.26 12.23 -0.30
CA GLY A 6 -7.15 11.35 0.07
C GLY A 6 -7.02 10.16 -0.88
N LYS A 7 -5.91 9.42 -0.77
CA LYS A 7 -5.65 8.19 -1.53
C LYS A 7 -5.62 6.96 -0.64
N LEU A 8 -5.90 5.81 -1.24
CA LEU A 8 -5.64 4.51 -0.63
C LEU A 8 -4.15 4.18 -0.79
N MET A 9 -3.51 3.78 0.30
CA MET A 9 -2.20 3.16 0.31
C MET A 9 -2.39 1.72 0.77
N SER A 10 -1.92 0.73 0.01
CA SER A 10 -2.06 -0.68 0.40
C SER A 10 -0.71 -1.36 0.56
N CYS A 11 -0.62 -2.28 1.52
CA CYS A 11 0.56 -3.12 1.70
C CYS A 11 0.23 -4.50 2.27
N GLY A 12 1.11 -5.46 2.03
CA GLY A 12 1.05 -6.81 2.60
C GLY A 12 2.27 -7.64 2.22
N ASN A 13 2.46 -8.79 2.86
CA ASN A 13 3.59 -9.68 2.59
C ASN A 13 3.15 -10.94 1.82
N GLY A 14 3.98 -11.43 0.89
CA GLY A 14 3.71 -12.69 0.17
C GLY A 14 2.38 -12.65 -0.59
N GLY A 15 1.49 -13.61 -0.37
CA GLY A 15 0.16 -13.62 -0.99
C GLY A 15 -0.66 -12.35 -0.72
N SER A 16 -0.54 -11.78 0.49
CA SER A 16 -1.21 -10.53 0.88
C SER A 16 -0.70 -9.31 0.11
N SER A 17 0.52 -9.36 -0.46
CA SER A 17 1.00 -8.35 -1.43
C SER A 17 0.17 -8.39 -2.73
N GLY A 18 -0.25 -9.58 -3.15
CA GLY A 18 -1.14 -9.76 -4.30
C GLY A 18 -2.50 -9.10 -4.05
N ASP A 19 -3.11 -9.33 -2.88
CA ASP A 19 -4.36 -8.68 -2.50
C ASP A 19 -4.22 -7.15 -2.46
N ALA A 20 -3.12 -6.65 -1.87
CA ALA A 20 -2.83 -5.22 -1.81
C ALA A 20 -2.72 -4.57 -3.21
N GLN A 21 -2.04 -5.23 -4.15
CA GLN A 21 -1.93 -4.76 -5.53
C GLN A 21 -3.26 -4.87 -6.28
N HIS A 22 -4.00 -5.96 -6.08
CA HIS A 22 -5.31 -6.16 -6.70
C HIS A 22 -6.30 -5.08 -6.28
N ILE A 23 -6.45 -4.78 -4.98
CA ILE A 23 -7.37 -3.71 -4.57
C ILE A 23 -6.92 -2.34 -5.12
N THR A 24 -5.62 -2.12 -5.26
CA THR A 24 -5.09 -0.90 -5.89
C THR A 24 -5.47 -0.83 -7.37
N SER A 25 -5.37 -1.93 -8.12
CA SER A 25 -5.74 -1.96 -9.54
C SER A 25 -7.22 -1.67 -9.73
N GLU A 26 -8.08 -2.22 -8.87
CA GLU A 26 -9.53 -1.97 -8.92
C GLU A 26 -9.88 -0.50 -8.66
N PHE A 27 -9.11 0.18 -7.80
CA PHE A 27 -9.28 1.61 -7.53
C PHE A 27 -8.86 2.47 -8.73
N VAL A 28 -7.66 2.23 -9.25
CA VAL A 28 -7.04 3.04 -10.31
C VAL A 28 -7.69 2.82 -11.66
N ASN A 29 -8.02 1.57 -12.01
CA ASN A 29 -8.65 1.21 -13.27
C ASN A 29 -10.18 1.25 -13.13
N ARG A 30 -10.79 0.10 -12.83
CA ARG A 30 -12.21 -0.08 -12.58
C ARG A 30 -12.41 -1.45 -11.93
N PHE A 31 -13.58 -1.63 -11.30
CA PHE A 31 -14.06 -2.93 -10.83
C PHE A 31 -15.26 -3.38 -11.69
N GLU A 32 -16.48 -3.29 -11.16
CA GLU A 32 -17.71 -3.70 -11.87
C GLU A 32 -18.38 -2.56 -12.63
N ILE A 33 -18.38 -1.35 -12.06
CA ILE A 33 -19.05 -0.19 -12.63
C ILE A 33 -18.04 0.73 -13.31
N GLU A 34 -18.45 1.31 -14.43
CA GLU A 34 -17.69 2.36 -15.08
C GLU A 34 -17.79 3.64 -14.23
N ARG A 35 -16.65 4.17 -13.83
CA ARG A 35 -16.54 5.37 -13.00
C ARG A 35 -15.22 6.07 -13.25
N LYS A 36 -15.11 7.29 -12.73
CA LYS A 36 -13.82 7.97 -12.64
C LYS A 36 -12.84 7.15 -11.78
N GLU A 37 -11.56 7.20 -12.16
CA GLU A 37 -10.44 6.64 -11.41
C GLU A 37 -10.42 7.14 -9.96
N LEU A 38 -10.04 6.23 -9.04
CA LEU A 38 -9.87 6.56 -7.63
C LEU A 38 -8.38 6.50 -7.28
N PRO A 39 -7.86 7.46 -6.51
CA PRO A 39 -6.44 7.51 -6.19
C PRO A 39 -6.05 6.37 -5.24
N ALA A 40 -5.15 5.51 -5.69
CA ALA A 40 -4.58 4.44 -4.88
C ALA A 40 -3.13 4.13 -5.29
N ILE A 41 -2.33 3.63 -4.34
CA ILE A 41 -0.97 3.13 -4.57
C ILE A 41 -0.69 1.90 -3.71
N SER A 42 -0.07 0.89 -4.31
CA SER A 42 0.46 -0.25 -3.56
C SER A 42 1.91 -0.01 -3.20
N LEU A 43 2.24 -0.14 -1.92
CA LEU A 43 3.61 -0.02 -1.41
C LEU A 43 4.48 -1.24 -1.73
N ASN A 44 3.91 -2.23 -2.42
CA ASN A 44 4.57 -3.47 -2.82
C ASN A 44 5.20 -3.42 -4.22
N SER A 45 4.84 -2.43 -5.05
CA SER A 45 5.10 -2.49 -6.50
C SER A 45 6.51 -2.04 -6.91
N ASP A 46 7.13 -1.13 -6.16
CA ASP A 46 8.46 -0.62 -6.46
C ASP A 46 9.56 -1.45 -5.77
N THR A 47 10.15 -2.36 -6.53
CA THR A 47 11.22 -3.24 -6.05
C THR A 47 12.48 -2.49 -5.69
N ALA A 48 12.80 -1.38 -6.36
CA ALA A 48 13.99 -0.58 -6.05
C ALA A 48 13.82 0.10 -4.69
N THR A 49 12.65 0.68 -4.43
CA THR A 49 12.31 1.27 -3.13
C THR A 49 12.33 0.23 -2.01
N ILE A 50 11.72 -0.94 -2.21
CA ILE A 50 11.69 -2.01 -1.19
C ILE A 50 13.09 -2.52 -0.88
N THR A 51 13.88 -2.84 -1.92
CA THR A 51 15.21 -3.45 -1.75
C THR A 51 16.22 -2.46 -1.16
N SER A 52 16.19 -1.19 -1.55
CA SER A 52 17.06 -0.16 -0.96
C SER A 52 16.74 0.09 0.51
N ILE A 53 15.46 0.23 0.88
CA ILE A 53 15.07 0.38 2.29
C ILE A 53 15.46 -0.85 3.11
N ALA A 54 15.18 -2.05 2.59
CA ALA A 54 15.53 -3.29 3.27
C ALA A 54 17.04 -3.44 3.49
N ASN A 55 17.85 -3.05 2.50
CA ASN A 55 19.31 -3.09 2.55
C ASN A 55 19.89 -2.08 3.55
N ASP A 56 19.39 -0.84 3.53
CA ASP A 56 20.03 0.27 4.24
C ASP A 56 19.49 0.44 5.67
N TYR A 57 18.24 0.05 5.93
CA TYR A 57 17.56 0.29 7.21
C TYR A 57 16.97 -0.97 7.84
N GLY A 58 16.60 -1.97 7.04
CA GLY A 58 15.97 -3.20 7.49
C GLY A 58 14.59 -3.43 6.87
N TYR A 59 14.22 -4.71 6.76
CA TYR A 59 12.98 -5.13 6.10
C TYR A 59 11.72 -4.66 6.85
N GLU A 60 11.82 -4.43 8.16
CA GLU A 60 10.76 -3.85 9.00
C GLU A 60 10.35 -2.43 8.57
N TYR A 61 11.19 -1.67 7.87
CA TYR A 61 10.88 -0.28 7.51
C TYR A 61 10.33 -0.10 6.08
N ILE A 62 10.17 -1.19 5.31
CA ILE A 62 9.88 -1.10 3.88
C ILE A 62 8.55 -0.39 3.58
N PHE A 63 7.56 -0.51 4.47
CA PHE A 63 6.27 0.16 4.31
C PHE A 63 6.24 1.50 5.05
N SER A 64 6.69 1.56 6.31
CA SER A 64 6.64 2.78 7.13
C SER A 64 7.42 3.96 6.53
N LYS A 65 8.56 3.72 5.87
CA LYS A 65 9.28 4.78 5.14
C LYS A 65 8.50 5.33 3.96
N GLN A 66 7.83 4.46 3.20
CA GLN A 66 6.98 4.90 2.10
C GLN A 66 5.77 5.68 2.63
N VAL A 67 5.09 5.17 3.66
CA VAL A 67 3.98 5.86 4.35
C VAL A 67 4.40 7.25 4.83
N SER A 68 5.56 7.37 5.48
CA SER A 68 6.08 8.64 5.97
C SER A 68 6.39 9.63 4.85
N ALA A 69 6.84 9.14 3.70
CA ALA A 69 7.24 9.99 2.58
C ALA A 69 6.04 10.53 1.78
N ILE A 70 5.02 9.70 1.54
CA ILE A 70 3.91 10.05 0.64
C ILE A 70 2.54 10.17 1.32
N GLY A 71 2.39 9.73 2.56
CA GLY A 71 1.13 9.74 3.29
C GLY A 71 0.72 11.13 3.77
N ASN A 72 -0.58 11.41 3.73
CA ASN A 72 -1.19 12.64 4.21
C ASN A 72 -2.33 12.34 5.19
N LYS A 73 -2.77 13.38 5.93
CA LYS A 73 -3.84 13.28 6.95
C LYS A 73 -5.16 12.67 6.47
N ARG A 74 -5.44 12.74 5.16
CA ARG A 74 -6.69 12.23 4.57
C ARG A 74 -6.52 10.88 3.87
N ASP A 75 -5.29 10.37 3.80
CA ASP A 75 -5.01 9.09 3.17
C ASP A 75 -5.38 7.95 4.11
N ILE A 76 -5.67 6.78 3.51
CA ILE A 76 -6.00 5.57 4.23
C ILE A 76 -4.92 4.53 3.94
N LEU A 77 -4.34 3.95 5.00
CA LEU A 77 -3.48 2.79 4.89
C LEU A 77 -4.31 1.51 5.10
N MET A 78 -4.39 0.67 4.07
CA MET A 78 -5.05 -0.63 4.11
C MET A 78 -3.99 -1.72 4.13
N VAL A 79 -3.96 -2.49 5.22
CA VAL A 79 -2.91 -3.46 5.45
C VAL A 79 -3.48 -4.88 5.41
N PHE A 80 -2.83 -5.74 4.63
CA PHE A 80 -3.18 -7.14 4.47
C PHE A 80 -2.17 -8.03 5.18
N THR A 81 -2.65 -8.80 6.14
CA THR A 81 -1.83 -9.74 6.92
C THR A 81 -2.69 -10.88 7.44
N THR A 82 -2.15 -12.10 7.40
CA THR A 82 -2.85 -13.29 7.90
C THR A 82 -2.62 -13.48 9.41
N SER A 83 -1.46 -13.07 9.91
CA SER A 83 -1.05 -13.29 11.31
C SER A 83 -1.17 -12.06 12.19
N GLY A 84 -1.18 -10.85 11.60
CA GLY A 84 -1.11 -9.60 12.35
C GLY A 84 0.26 -9.31 13.00
N ASN A 85 1.26 -10.18 12.81
CA ASN A 85 2.51 -10.15 13.60
C ASN A 85 3.76 -9.75 12.80
N SER A 86 3.61 -9.44 11.51
CA SER A 86 4.76 -9.08 10.68
C SER A 86 5.32 -7.72 11.12
N LYS A 87 6.62 -7.64 11.45
CA LYS A 87 7.22 -6.39 11.96
C LYS A 87 7.04 -5.22 11.00
N ASN A 88 7.21 -5.44 9.70
CA ASN A 88 7.03 -4.41 8.69
C ASN A 88 5.59 -3.92 8.49
N ILE A 89 4.62 -4.62 9.05
CA ILE A 89 3.20 -4.24 9.08
C ILE A 89 2.88 -3.44 10.36
N LEU A 90 3.60 -3.72 11.45
CA LEU A 90 3.40 -3.08 12.74
C LEU A 90 4.18 -1.77 12.89
N GLU A 91 5.33 -1.67 12.23
CA GLU A 91 6.17 -0.47 12.11
C GLU A 91 5.56 0.55 11.16
#